data_AF-A0A3Q0RYT0-F1
#
_entry.id   AF-A0A3Q0RYT0-F1
#
_cell.length_a   1.000
_cell.length_b   1.000
_cell.length_c   1.000
_cell.angle_alpha   90.00
_cell.angle_beta   90.00
_cell.angle_gamma   90.00
#
_symmetry.space_group_name_H-M   'P 1'
#
loop_
_entity.id
_entity.type
_entity.pdbx_description
1 polymer ?
#
loop_
_entity_poly.entity_id
_entity_poly.type
_entity_poly.pdbx_seq_one_letter_code
_entity_poly.pdbx_strand_id
1 'polypeptide(L)'
;MKVCCGHKQCSTLFLSLALILDIVGLILLLIGIFAPLSFWDFFVLSGPLLIFLSLIFWIFWYIADLTVSEEELNLPKQDIL
;
A
#
# COMPACT_ATOMS: atom_id res chain seq x y z
N MET A 1 10.98 -16.40 -4.62
CA MET A 1 10.46 -16.05 -3.28
C MET A 1 8.94 -16.20 -3.32
N LYS A 2 8.41 -17.35 -2.90
CA LYS A 2 6.96 -17.57 -2.79
C LYS A 2 6.53 -17.11 -1.41
N VAL A 3 5.80 -16.00 -1.36
CA VAL A 3 5.18 -15.52 -0.13
C VAL A 3 4.00 -16.44 0.18
N CYS A 4 4.27 -17.58 0.81
CA CYS A 4 3.23 -18.47 1.32
C CYS A 4 2.61 -17.85 2.58
N CYS A 5 1.67 -16.94 2.36
CA CYS A 5 0.88 -16.31 3.40
C CYS A 5 -0.58 -16.45 2.98
N GLY A 6 -1.42 -17.00 3.86
CA GLY A 6 -2.80 -17.38 3.57
C GLY A 6 -3.55 -16.32 2.77
N HIS A 7 -4.14 -16.77 1.66
CA HIS A 7 -4.74 -16.08 0.50
C HIS A 7 -5.47 -14.73 0.72
N LYS A 8 -5.86 -14.36 1.94
CA LYS A 8 -6.60 -13.12 2.25
C LYS A 8 -5.87 -12.16 3.20
N GLN A 9 -4.96 -12.66 4.04
CA GLN A 9 -4.36 -11.87 5.12
C GLN A 9 -3.20 -11.01 4.64
N CYS A 10 -2.29 -11.53 3.80
CA CYS A 10 -1.16 -10.71 3.35
C CYS A 10 -1.58 -9.55 2.43
N SER A 11 -2.58 -9.73 1.57
CA SER A 11 -3.16 -8.65 0.78
C SER A 11 -3.70 -7.52 1.68
N THR A 12 -4.45 -7.88 2.72
CA THR A 12 -4.98 -6.90 3.70
C THR A 12 -3.87 -6.18 4.48
N LEU A 13 -2.77 -6.85 4.78
CA LEU A 13 -1.62 -6.25 5.48
C LEU A 13 -0.87 -5.22 4.61
N PHE A 14 -0.67 -5.49 3.33
CA PHE A 14 -0.03 -4.52 2.42
C PHE A 14 -0.91 -3.28 2.22
N LEU A 15 -2.22 -3.47 2.08
CA LEU A 15 -3.18 -2.36 2.00
C LEU A 15 -3.17 -1.52 3.27
N SER A 16 -3.26 -2.15 4.45
CA SER A 16 -3.29 -1.41 5.71
C SER A 16 -1.99 -0.65 5.95
N LEU A 17 -0.83 -1.23 5.62
CA LEU A 17 0.46 -0.54 5.70
C LEU A 17 0.52 0.66 4.75
N ALA A 18 0.08 0.50 3.50
CA ALA A 18 0.05 1.58 2.53
C ALA A 18 -0.85 2.74 3.01
N LEU A 19 -2.04 2.42 3.51
CA LEU A 19 -2.97 3.42 4.03
C LEU A 19 -2.41 4.15 5.26
N ILE A 20 -1.79 3.43 6.20
CA ILE A 20 -1.15 4.04 7.38
C ILE A 20 -0.03 4.98 6.97
N LEU A 21 0.85 4.56 6.04
CA LEU A 21 1.95 5.39 5.55
C LEU A 21 1.44 6.65 4.85
N ASP A 22 0.35 6.57 4.10
CA ASP A 22 -0.25 7.70 3.39
C ASP A 22 -0.86 8.70 4.38
N ILE A 23 -1.65 8.23 5.35
CA ILE A 23 -2.22 9.07 6.42
C ILE A 23 -1.10 9.75 7.22
N VAL A 24 -0.09 9.00 7.63
CA VAL A 24 1.06 9.55 8.38
C VAL A 24 1.83 10.56 7.52
N GLY A 25 2.07 10.26 6.25
CA GLY A 25 2.75 11.15 5.30
C GLY A 25 2.00 12.46 5.06
N LEU A 26 0.67 12.39 4.90
CA LEU A 26 -0.21 13.55 4.78
C LEU A 26 -0.21 14.39 6.07
N ILE A 27 -0.31 13.75 7.23
CA ILE A 27 -0.24 14.45 8.53
C ILE A 27 1.11 15.15 8.68
N LEU A 28 2.22 14.49 8.38
CA LEU A 28 3.56 15.09 8.44
C LEU A 28 3.69 16.25 7.45
N LEU A 29 3.17 16.13 6.23
CA LEU A 29 3.18 17.21 5.25
C LEU A 29 2.35 18.42 5.71
N LEU A 30 1.17 18.19 6.29
CA LEU A 30 0.29 19.24 6.81
C LEU A 30 0.88 19.90 8.06
N ILE A 31 1.33 19.11 9.05
CA ILE A 31 2.02 19.61 10.26
C ILE A 31 3.27 20.35 9.84
N GLY A 32 3.94 19.87 8.81
CA GLY A 32 4.83 20.67 8.04
C GLY A 32 4.13 22.00 7.74
N ILE A 33 3.50 22.10 6.59
CA ILE A 33 3.18 23.39 5.94
C ILE A 33 2.52 24.42 6.87
N PHE A 34 1.73 23.97 7.83
CA PHE A 34 0.96 24.85 8.71
C PHE A 34 1.60 25.14 10.07
N ALA A 35 2.55 24.33 10.57
CA ALA A 35 3.13 24.57 11.90
C ALA A 35 4.45 25.36 11.81
N PRO A 36 4.60 26.45 12.58
CA PRO A 36 5.85 27.21 12.67
C PRO A 36 6.86 26.50 13.58
N LEU A 37 7.30 25.30 13.18
CA LEU A 37 8.33 24.54 13.87
C LEU A 37 9.71 24.89 13.31
N SER A 38 10.73 24.99 14.17
CA SER A 38 12.10 25.29 13.72
C SER A 38 12.73 24.22 12.82
N PHE A 39 12.13 23.03 12.75
CA PHE A 39 12.57 21.87 11.96
C PHE A 39 11.53 21.47 10.89
N TRP A 40 10.79 22.48 10.41
CA TRP A 40 9.76 22.33 9.40
C TRP A 40 10.23 21.61 8.12
N ASP A 41 11.45 21.90 7.68
CA ASP A 41 12.05 21.33 6.46
C ASP A 41 12.09 19.80 6.48
N PHE A 42 12.32 19.20 7.66
CA PHE A 42 12.33 17.74 7.80
C PHE A 42 10.96 17.13 7.55
N PHE A 43 9.88 17.76 8.02
CA PHE A 43 8.51 17.28 7.82
C PHE A 43 8.06 17.40 6.36
N VAL A 44 8.40 18.52 5.71
CA VAL A 44 8.10 18.75 4.30
C VAL A 44 8.85 17.78 3.39
N LEU A 45 10.06 17.36 3.78
CA LEU A 45 10.82 16.36 3.02
C LEU A 45 10.34 14.93 3.31
N SER A 46 10.11 14.59 4.59
CA SER A 46 9.73 13.22 4.99
C SER A 46 8.29 12.86 4.65
N GLY A 47 7.35 13.81 4.67
CA GLY A 47 5.94 13.58 4.35
C GLY A 47 5.72 13.04 2.92
N PRO A 48 6.12 13.78 1.86
CA PRO A 48 6.07 13.29 0.48
C PRO A 48 6.87 12.02 0.26
N LEU A 49 8.01 11.87 0.94
CA LEU A 49 8.83 10.67 0.84
C LEU A 49 8.08 9.42 1.33
N LEU A 50 7.33 9.54 2.43
CA LEU A 50 6.48 8.47 2.95
C LEU A 50 5.29 8.16 2.03
N ILE A 51 4.64 9.18 1.46
CA ILE A 51 3.57 9.02 0.47
C ILE A 51 4.11 8.29 -0.78
N PHE A 52 5.28 8.69 -1.26
CA PHE A 52 5.93 8.05 -2.40
C PHE A 52 6.27 6.58 -2.12
N LEU A 53 6.76 6.27 -0.92
CA LEU A 53 7.00 4.90 -0.49
C LEU A 53 5.69 4.09 -0.39
N SER A 54 4.59 4.72 0.03
CA SER A 54 3.26 4.09 0.07
C SER A 54 2.76 3.65 -1.32
N LEU A 55 3.03 4.43 -2.37
CA LEU A 55 2.65 4.07 -3.74
C LEU A 55 3.25 2.73 -4.19
N ILE A 56 4.47 2.41 -3.73
CA ILE A 56 5.12 1.13 -4.02
C ILE A 56 4.31 -0.03 -3.42
N PHE A 57 3.83 0.12 -2.18
CA PHE A 57 2.98 -0.89 -1.53
C PHE A 57 1.60 -1.01 -2.19
N TRP A 58 1.03 0.09 -2.66
CA TRP A 58 -0.20 0.11 -3.46
C TRP A 58 -0.06 -0.69 -4.76
N ILE A 59 1.05 -0.51 -5.47
CA ILE A 59 1.35 -1.25 -6.71
C ILE A 59 1.48 -2.75 -6.41
N PHE A 60 2.22 -3.12 -5.36
CA PHE A 60 2.35 -4.53 -4.97
C PHE A 60 1.00 -5.15 -4.57
N TRP A 61 0.18 -4.43 -3.82
CA TRP A 61 -1.16 -4.87 -3.46
C TRP A 61 -2.05 -5.09 -4.70
N TYR A 62 -2.03 -4.14 -5.63
CA TYR A 62 -2.78 -4.23 -6.89
C TYR A 62 -2.33 -5.41 -7.76
N ILE A 63 -1.02 -5.61 -7.92
CA ILE A 63 -0.48 -6.75 -8.69
C ILE A 63 -0.87 -8.08 -8.04
N ALA A 64 -0.83 -8.16 -6.70
CA ALA A 64 -1.25 -9.37 -5.98
C ALA A 64 -2.74 -9.66 -6.16
N ASP A 65 -3.59 -8.64 -6.13
CA ASP A 65 -5.03 -8.77 -6.36
C ASP A 65 -5.35 -9.22 -7.80
N LEU A 66 -4.67 -8.63 -8.79
CA LEU A 66 -4.80 -9.04 -10.20
C LEU A 66 -4.36 -10.49 -10.44
N THR A 67 -3.27 -10.94 -9.82
CA THR A 67 -2.77 -12.32 -10.00
C THR A 67 -3.79 -13.37 -9.50
N VAL A 68 -4.55 -13.05 -8.45
CA VAL A 68 -5.59 -13.93 -7.91
C VAL A 68 -6.78 -14.02 -8.88
N SER A 69 -7.17 -12.91 -9.50
CA SER A 69 -8.25 -12.91 -10.50
C SER A 69 -7.92 -13.77 -11.72
N GLU A 70 -6.65 -13.82 -12.13
CA GLU A 70 -6.23 -14.66 -13.26
C GLU A 70 -6.23 -16.15 -12.89
N GLU A 71 -5.87 -16.51 -11.66
CA GLU A 71 -5.92 -17.92 -11.18
C GLU A 71 -7.36 -18.44 -11.13
N GLU A 72 -8.30 -17.66 -10.60
CA GLU A 72 -9.73 -18.00 -10.55
C GLU A 72 -10.37 -18.06 -11.95
N LEU A 73 -9.94 -17.21 -12.89
CA LEU A 73 -10.42 -17.21 -14.27
C LEU A 73 -9.86 -18.39 -15.10
N ASN A 74 -8.64 -18.83 -14.78
CA ASN A 74 -8.00 -19.99 -15.40
C ASN A 74 -8.40 -21.33 -14.76
N LEU A 75 -9.12 -21.33 -13.64
CA LEU A 75 -9.91 -22.49 -13.23
C LEU A 75 -11.03 -22.65 -14.25
N PRO A 76 -10.91 -23.58 -15.21
CA PRO A 76 -11.99 -23.77 -16.14
C PRO A 76 -13.15 -24.32 -15.31
N LYS A 77 -14.34 -23.79 -15.59
CA LYS A 77 -15.64 -24.40 -15.33
C LYS A 77 -15.62 -25.87 -15.78
N GLN A 78 -15.00 -26.76 -15.00
CA GLN A 78 -14.87 -28.20 -15.21
C GLN A 78 -15.73 -28.99 -14.22
N ASP A 79 -16.29 -28.34 -13.21
CA ASP A 79 -17.29 -28.92 -12.31
C ASP A 79 -18.75 -28.71 -12.80
N ILE A 80 -18.93 -28.36 -14.08
CA ILE A 80 -20.26 -28.33 -14.74
C ILE A 80 -20.17 -29.04 -16.09
N LEU A 81 -19.78 -30.32 -16.08
CA LEU A 81 -20.31 -31.37 -16.94
C LEU A 81 -20.18 -32.72 -16.22
#